data_AF-A0A316MAM0-F1
#
_entry.id   AF-A0A316MAM0-F1
#
_cell.length_a   1.000
_cell.length_b   1.000
_cell.length_c   1.000
_cell.angle_alpha   90.00
_cell.angle_beta   90.00
_cell.angle_gamma   90.00
#
_symmetry.space_group_name_H-M   'P 1'
#
loop_
_entity.id
_entity.type
_entity.pdbx_description
1 polymer ?
#
loop_
_entity_poly.entity_id
_entity_poly.type
_entity_poly.pdbx_seq_one_letter_code
_entity_poly.pdbx_strand_id
1 'polypeptide(L)'
;MGDLSKSFKKEEIFYLSSQVKKLIELLNGTIISAENEYKIKEIEKQKNKLERILVKYEPSIYDEYSRKTKEAYIQMINARKEYEKIVADKCIKETIEKYRISYENSVEEYERIKEFRNKLKNI
;
A
#
# COMPACT_ATOMS: atom_id res chain seq x y z
N MET A 1 13.40 24.33 23.20
CA MET A 1 12.22 23.83 22.48
C MET A 1 12.72 23.18 21.20
N GLY A 2 13.02 21.89 21.24
CA GLY A 2 13.69 21.18 20.15
C GLY A 2 12.69 20.47 19.24
N ASP A 3 12.87 20.67 17.93
CA ASP A 3 12.48 19.81 16.81
C ASP A 3 11.06 19.24 16.75
N LEU A 4 10.09 20.10 16.41
CA LEU A 4 8.77 19.66 15.91
C LEU A 4 8.67 19.63 14.37
N SER A 5 9.78 19.75 13.63
CA SER A 5 9.73 19.83 12.16
C SER A 5 10.12 18.56 11.42
N LYS A 6 9.86 17.36 11.98
CA LYS A 6 9.89 16.15 11.15
C LYS A 6 8.62 16.11 10.32
N SER A 7 8.70 16.51 9.06
CA SER A 7 7.63 16.28 8.08
C SER A 7 7.45 14.77 7.93
N PHE A 8 6.28 14.25 8.30
CA PHE A 8 5.93 12.84 8.08
C PHE A 8 5.99 12.50 6.60
N LYS A 9 6.51 11.32 6.26
CA LYS A 9 6.48 10.83 4.88
C LYS A 9 5.05 10.51 4.48
N LYS A 10 4.71 10.73 3.21
CA LYS A 10 3.36 10.49 2.70
C LYS A 10 2.92 9.03 2.89
N GLU A 11 3.86 8.09 2.76
CA GLU A 11 3.63 6.66 3.00
C GLU A 11 3.29 6.36 4.46
N GLU A 12 3.90 7.04 5.42
CA GLU A 12 3.64 6.87 6.86
C GLU A 12 2.22 7.37 7.20
N ILE A 13 1.82 8.50 6.61
CA ILE A 13 0.47 9.05 6.76
C ILE A 13 -0.58 8.09 6.16
N PHE A 14 -0.32 7.54 4.98
CA PHE A 14 -1.22 6.57 4.35
C PHE A 14 -1.34 5.27 5.14
N TYR A 15 -0.23 4.76 5.66
CA TYR A 15 -0.25 3.58 6.52
C TYR A 15 -1.09 3.83 7.79
N LEU A 16 -0.83 4.93 8.49
CA LEU A 16 -1.58 5.31 9.68
C LEU A 16 -3.09 5.44 9.37
N SER A 17 -3.42 6.14 8.29
CA SER A 17 -4.81 6.33 7.85
C SER A 17 -5.50 4.98 7.58
N SER A 18 -4.81 4.03 6.95
CA SER A 18 -5.32 2.68 6.72
C SER A 18 -5.58 1.91 8.03
N GLN A 19 -4.67 2.00 9.01
CA GLN A 19 -4.85 1.34 10.31
C GLN A 19 -6.02 1.96 11.09
N VAL A 20 -6.16 3.28 11.07
CA VAL A 20 -7.27 3.99 11.73
C VAL A 20 -8.61 3.62 11.06
N LYS A 21 -8.66 3.49 9.73
CA LYS A 21 -9.86 3.02 9.01
C LYS A 21 -10.29 1.62 9.45
N LYS A 22 -9.35 0.67 9.53
CA LYS A 22 -9.60 -0.68 10.06
C LYS A 22 -10.12 -0.65 11.49
N LEU A 23 -9.55 0.20 12.35
CA LEU A 23 -10.00 0.34 13.73
C LEU A 23 -11.46 0.83 13.80
N ILE A 24 -11.84 1.82 12.98
CA ILE A 24 -13.22 2.32 12.91
C ILE A 24 -14.17 1.23 12.41
N GLU A 25 -13.79 0.44 11.40
CA GLU A 25 -14.58 -0.71 10.91
C GLU A 25 -14.82 -1.75 12.01
N LEU A 26 -13.79 -2.07 12.80
CA LEU A 26 -13.91 -2.97 13.95
C LEU A 26 -14.84 -2.39 15.03
N LEU A 27 -14.72 -1.10 15.34
CA LEU A 27 -15.60 -0.42 16.29
C LEU A 27 -17.07 -0.43 15.84
N ASN A 28 -17.34 -0.30 14.53
CA ASN A 28 -18.69 -0.36 13.98
C ASN A 28 -19.36 -1.73 14.17
N GLY A 29 -18.58 -2.81 14.17
CA GLY A 29 -19.07 -4.17 14.40
C GLY A 29 -19.16 -4.57 15.88
N THR A 30 -18.76 -3.70 16.81
CA THR A 30 -18.62 -4.02 18.24
C THR A 30 -19.67 -3.27 19.07
N ILE A 31 -20.37 -3.98 19.96
CA ILE A 31 -21.23 -3.35 20.96
C ILE A 31 -20.36 -2.73 22.05
N ILE A 32 -20.37 -1.41 22.17
CA ILE A 32 -19.64 -0.68 23.22
C ILE A 32 -20.61 -0.39 24.37
N SER A 33 -20.40 -1.04 25.51
CA SER A 33 -21.12 -0.74 26.76
C SER A 33 -20.20 -0.03 27.74
N ALA A 34 -20.72 0.97 28.43
CA ALA A 34 -20.04 1.66 29.52
C ALA A 34 -21.06 2.07 30.58
N GLU A 35 -20.65 2.03 31.84
CA GLU A 35 -21.48 2.49 32.97
C GLU A 35 -21.85 3.98 32.87
N ASN A 36 -21.03 4.77 32.15
CA ASN A 36 -21.25 6.18 31.93
C ASN A 36 -21.56 6.45 30.45
N GLU A 37 -22.81 6.82 30.17
CA GLU A 37 -23.32 7.15 28.83
C GLU A 37 -22.52 8.29 28.15
N TYR A 38 -21.93 9.19 28.93
CA TYR A 38 -21.05 10.25 28.40
C TYR A 38 -19.82 9.68 27.70
N LYS A 39 -19.25 8.57 28.20
CA LYS A 39 -18.09 7.92 27.59
C LYS A 39 -18.43 7.35 26.22
N ILE A 40 -19.62 6.77 26.06
CA ILE A 40 -20.11 6.26 24.77
C ILE A 40 -20.26 7.41 23.78
N LYS A 41 -20.92 8.50 24.20
CA LYS A 41 -21.09 9.71 23.37
C LYS A 41 -19.75 10.32 22.93
N GLU A 42 -18.75 10.36 23.82
CA GLU A 42 -17.43 10.88 23.47
C GLU A 42 -16.69 9.96 22.49
N ILE A 43 -16.79 8.63 22.65
CA ILE A 43 -16.24 7.66 21.69
C ILE A 43 -16.87 7.84 20.31
N GLU A 44 -18.19 7.94 20.22
CA GLU A 44 -18.89 8.19 18.95
C GLU A 44 -18.46 9.51 18.30
N LYS A 45 -18.33 10.57 19.10
CA LYS A 45 -17.88 11.87 18.63
C LYS A 45 -16.45 11.82 18.09
N GLN A 46 -15.52 11.14 18.77
CA GLN A 46 -14.15 10.96 18.29
C GLN A 46 -14.11 10.10 17.03
N LYS A 47 -14.92 9.04 16.95
CA LYS A 47 -15.06 8.21 15.75
C LYS A 47 -15.48 9.05 14.53
N ASN A 48 -16.54 9.83 14.67
CA ASN A 48 -17.04 10.71 13.61
C ASN A 48 -16.01 11.76 13.18
N LYS A 49 -15.21 12.26 14.13
CA LYS A 49 -14.11 13.20 13.84
C LYS A 49 -13.01 12.51 13.03
N LEU A 50 -12.63 11.29 13.39
CA LEU A 50 -11.61 10.51 12.67
C LEU A 50 -12.07 10.16 11.26
N GLU A 51 -13.33 9.76 11.05
CA GLU A 51 -13.90 9.50 9.72
C GLU A 51 -13.77 10.72 8.80
N ARG A 52 -14.11 11.92 9.29
CA ARG A 52 -13.99 13.17 8.51
C ARG A 52 -12.54 13.52 8.17
N ILE A 53 -11.61 13.21 9.08
CA ILE A 53 -10.19 13.47 8.88
C ILE A 53 -9.60 12.48 7.87
N LEU A 54 -9.98 11.21 7.95
CA LEU A 54 -9.50 10.15 7.06
C LEU A 54 -9.74 10.46 5.59
N VAL A 55 -10.90 11.03 5.24
CA VAL A 55 -11.21 11.46 3.87
C VAL A 55 -10.13 12.39 3.29
N LYS A 56 -9.52 13.24 4.13
CA LYS A 56 -8.45 14.17 3.68
C LYS A 56 -7.11 13.49 3.41
N TYR A 57 -6.94 12.28 3.92
CA TYR A 57 -5.70 11.50 3.82
C TYR A 57 -5.88 10.22 3.00
N GLU A 58 -7.03 10.04 2.36
CA GLU A 58 -7.21 8.95 1.41
C GLU A 58 -6.25 9.14 0.22
N PRO A 59 -5.53 8.08 -0.19
CA PRO A 59 -4.62 8.17 -1.31
C PRO A 59 -5.41 8.49 -2.58
N SER A 60 -4.88 9.40 -3.41
CA SER A 60 -5.42 9.60 -4.75
C SER A 60 -5.19 8.35 -5.61
N ILE A 61 -5.93 8.23 -6.73
CA ILE A 61 -5.69 7.16 -7.71
C ILE A 61 -4.23 7.18 -8.18
N TYR A 62 -3.64 8.37 -8.36
CA TYR A 62 -2.22 8.51 -8.70
C TYR A 62 -1.30 7.94 -7.61
N ASP A 63 -1.59 8.21 -6.34
CA ASP A 63 -0.79 7.71 -5.22
C ASP A 63 -0.87 6.19 -5.11
N GLU A 64 -2.06 5.62 -5.31
CA GLU A 64 -2.25 4.17 -5.31
C GLU A 64 -1.43 3.51 -6.42
N TYR A 65 -1.50 4.05 -7.64
CA TYR A 65 -0.73 3.52 -8.77
C TYR A 65 0.78 3.77 -8.62
N SER A 66 1.19 4.87 -7.99
CA SER A 66 2.59 5.11 -7.67
C SER A 66 3.14 4.04 -6.72
N ARG A 67 2.37 3.64 -5.71
CA ARG A 67 2.72 2.53 -4.83
C ARG A 67 2.76 1.20 -5.58
N LYS A 68 1.73 0.88 -6.37
CA LYS A 68 1.69 -0.35 -7.19
C LYS A 68 2.87 -0.44 -8.15
N THR A 69 3.26 0.66 -8.80
CA THR A 69 4.44 0.69 -9.68
C THR A 69 5.73 0.35 -8.91
N LYS A 70 5.88 0.87 -7.68
CA LYS A 70 7.04 0.56 -6.83
C LYS A 70 7.08 -0.91 -6.43
N GLU A 71 5.93 -1.48 -6.06
CA GLU A 71 5.81 -2.90 -5.71
C GLU A 71 6.13 -3.80 -6.90
N ALA A 72 5.55 -3.51 -8.08
CA ALA A 72 5.81 -4.24 -9.32
C ALA A 72 7.29 -4.16 -9.73
N TYR A 73 7.93 -3.00 -9.57
CA TYR A 73 9.37 -2.86 -9.83
C TYR A 73 10.20 -3.79 -8.94
N ILE A 74 9.89 -3.86 -7.64
CA ILE A 74 10.60 -4.74 -6.71
C ILE A 74 10.39 -6.22 -7.10
N GLN A 75 9.17 -6.60 -7.47
CA GLN A 75 8.87 -7.96 -7.92
C GLN A 75 9.65 -8.31 -9.20
N MET A 76 9.71 -7.40 -10.17
CA MET A 76 10.49 -7.56 -11.38
C MET A 76 11.98 -7.76 -11.10
N ILE A 77 12.57 -6.95 -10.20
CA ILE A 77 13.97 -7.09 -9.80
C ILE A 77 14.23 -8.44 -9.12
N ASN A 78 13.31 -8.92 -8.28
CA ASN A 78 13.45 -10.22 -7.64
C ASN A 78 13.34 -11.37 -8.65
N ALA A 79 12.35 -11.33 -9.54
CA ALA A 79 12.18 -12.34 -10.59
C ALA A 79 13.42 -12.41 -11.52
N ARG A 80 14.01 -11.26 -11.84
CA ARG A 80 15.26 -11.19 -12.59
C ARG A 80 16.40 -11.91 -11.87
N LYS A 81 16.61 -11.62 -10.58
CA LYS A 81 17.67 -12.23 -9.77
C LYS A 81 17.49 -13.75 -9.67
N GLU A 82 16.25 -14.20 -9.51
CA GLU A 82 15.94 -15.63 -9.47
C GLU A 82 16.25 -16.30 -10.81
N TYR A 83 15.84 -15.71 -11.93
CA TYR A 83 16.18 -16.21 -13.25
C TYR A 83 17.70 -16.28 -13.48
N GLU A 84 18.43 -15.19 -13.19
CA GLU A 84 19.89 -15.14 -13.32
C GLU A 84 20.57 -16.22 -12.46
N LYS A 85 20.08 -16.46 -11.25
CA LYS A 85 20.56 -17.53 -10.37
C LYS A 85 20.34 -18.92 -10.98
N ILE A 86 19.13 -19.22 -11.45
CA ILE A 86 18.78 -20.51 -12.05
C ILE A 86 19.61 -20.80 -13.31
N VAL A 87 19.92 -19.76 -14.11
CA VAL A 87 20.84 -19.87 -15.25
C VAL A 87 22.26 -20.18 -14.80
N ALA A 88 22.75 -19.48 -13.77
CA ALA A 88 24.09 -19.70 -13.20
C ALA A 88 24.26 -21.11 -12.60
N ASP A 89 23.21 -21.62 -11.95
CA ASP A 89 23.16 -22.96 -11.37
C ASP A 89 23.05 -24.08 -12.44
N LYS A 90 22.98 -23.72 -13.73
CA LYS A 90 22.86 -24.63 -14.88
C LYS A 90 21.73 -25.66 -14.72
N CYS A 91 20.59 -25.21 -14.20
CA CYS A 91 19.41 -26.06 -14.06
C CYS A 91 18.92 -26.61 -15.42
N ILE A 92 18.03 -27.61 -15.38
CA ILE A 92 17.41 -28.16 -16.58
C ILE A 92 16.67 -27.07 -17.38
N LYS A 93 16.68 -27.18 -18.71
CA LYS A 93 16.16 -26.16 -19.64
C LYS A 93 14.72 -25.74 -19.33
N GLU A 94 13.87 -26.68 -18.97
CA GLU A 94 12.47 -26.44 -18.60
C GLU A 94 12.34 -25.51 -17.38
N THR A 95 13.23 -25.66 -16.40
CA THR A 95 13.25 -24.80 -15.22
C THR A 95 13.74 -23.41 -15.58
N ILE A 96 14.82 -23.29 -16.36
CA ILE A 96 15.31 -21.99 -16.84
C ILE A 96 14.21 -21.24 -17.60
N GLU A 97 13.49 -21.93 -18.48
CA GLU A 97 12.41 -21.35 -19.27
C GLU A 97 11.23 -20.88 -18.42
N LYS A 98 10.84 -21.65 -17.40
CA LYS A 98 9.80 -21.24 -16.44
C LYS A 98 10.15 -19.92 -15.74
N TYR A 99 11.39 -19.77 -15.28
CA TYR A 99 11.83 -18.54 -14.62
C TYR A 99 12.01 -17.38 -15.60
N ARG A 100 12.40 -17.65 -16.86
CA ARG A 100 12.42 -16.65 -17.93
C ARG A 100 11.04 -16.04 -18.16
N ILE A 101 10.02 -16.89 -18.36
CA ILE A 101 8.63 -16.47 -18.56
C ILE A 101 8.13 -15.70 -17.34
N SER A 102 8.43 -16.18 -16.11
CA SER A 102 8.05 -15.47 -14.89
C SER A 102 8.65 -14.06 -14.82
N TYR A 103 9.91 -13.91 -15.21
CA TYR A 103 10.56 -12.61 -15.29
C TYR A 103 9.92 -11.73 -16.37
N GLU A 104 9.69 -12.24 -17.58
CA GLU A 104 9.05 -11.49 -18.66
C GLU A 104 7.66 -10.97 -18.28
N ASN A 105 6.83 -11.83 -17.68
CA ASN A 105 5.51 -11.43 -17.17
C ASN A 105 5.63 -10.30 -16.13
N SER A 106 6.64 -10.34 -15.25
CA SER A 106 6.86 -9.29 -14.25
C SER A 106 7.30 -7.96 -14.86
N VAL A 107 8.03 -7.98 -15.98
CA VAL A 107 8.42 -6.79 -16.75
C VAL A 107 7.20 -6.16 -17.41
N GLU A 108 6.38 -6.97 -18.07
CA GLU A 108 5.14 -6.50 -18.72
C GLU A 108 4.18 -5.88 -17.70
N GLU A 109 3.98 -6.52 -16.55
CA GLU A 109 3.17 -5.99 -15.46
C GLU A 109 3.67 -4.64 -14.96
N TYR A 110 4.99 -4.53 -14.71
CA TYR A 110 5.61 -3.28 -14.27
C TYR A 110 5.42 -2.15 -15.29
N GLU A 111 5.71 -2.39 -16.57
CA GLU A 111 5.57 -1.37 -17.61
C GLU A 111 4.10 -0.95 -17.80
N ARG A 112 3.15 -1.89 -17.74
CA ARG A 112 1.71 -1.59 -17.82
C ARG A 112 1.26 -0.67 -16.69
N ILE A 113 1.61 -0.98 -15.44
CA ILE A 113 1.22 -0.16 -14.28
C ILE A 113 1.92 1.22 -14.34
N LYS A 114 3.20 1.25 -14.70
CA LYS A 114 3.98 2.48 -14.85
C LYS A 114 3.41 3.40 -15.92
N GLU A 115 3.01 2.86 -17.07
CA GLU A 115 2.39 3.63 -18.15
C GLU A 115 1.07 4.26 -17.67
N PHE A 116 0.22 3.48 -17.00
CA PHE A 116 -1.03 3.99 -16.44
C PHE A 116 -0.78 5.10 -15.40
N ARG A 117 0.15 4.89 -14.47
CA ARG A 117 0.55 5.92 -13.49
C ARG A 117 1.04 7.20 -14.17
N ASN A 118 1.81 7.08 -15.26
CA ASN A 118 2.29 8.24 -16.00
C ASN A 118 1.15 9.00 -16.67
N LYS A 119 0.13 8.32 -17.19
CA LYS A 119 -1.09 8.96 -17.72
C LYS A 119 -1.82 9.76 -16.64
N LEU A 120 -1.91 9.22 -15.42
CA LEU A 120 -2.51 9.91 -14.27
C LEU A 120 -1.75 11.16 -13.82
N LYS A 121 -0.46 11.31 -14.15
CA LYS A 121 0.32 12.50 -13.79
C LYS A 121 -0.11 13.75 -14.55
N ASN A 122 -0.74 13.56 -15.72
CA ASN A 122 -1.15 14.63 -16.62
C ASN A 122 -2.64 14.98 -16.52
N ILE A 123 -3.33 14.43 -15.51
CA ILE A 123 -4.74 14.66 -15.18
C ILE A 123 -4.78 15.46 -13.87
#